data_AF-A0A954G139-F1
#
_entry.id   AF-A0A954G139-F1
#
_cell.length_a   1.000
_cell.length_b   1.000
_cell.length_c   1.000
_cell.angle_alpha   90.00
_cell.angle_beta   90.00
_cell.angle_gamma   90.00
#
_symmetry.space_group_name_H-M   'P 1'
#
loop_
_entity.id
_entity.type
_entity.pdbx_description
1 polymer ?
#
loop_
_entity_poly.entity_id
_entity_poly.type
_entity_poly.pdbx_seq_one_letter_code
_entity_poly.pdbx_strand_id
1 'polypeptide(L)' 'PSFSRFWLGRIDSQINLSDLFQLADVSMQRRGLSLSAGQRKLLVSLFEETAEEREQAIQWWDQKLAARPAPQAMP' A
#
# COMPACT_ATOMS: atom_id res chain seq x y z
N PRO A 1 5.56 5.89 -7.27
CA PRO A 1 4.77 6.01 -6.01
C PRO A 1 4.51 4.61 -5.43
N SER A 2 5.02 4.30 -4.24
CA SER A 2 4.60 3.09 -3.54
C SER A 2 3.19 3.30 -3.01
N PHE A 3 2.24 2.48 -3.44
CA PHE A 3 0.81 2.61 -3.07
C PHE A 3 0.48 1.98 -1.71
N SER A 4 1.45 1.37 -1.05
CA SER A 4 1.31 0.85 0.31
C SER A 4 1.46 1.98 1.34
N ARG A 5 0.49 2.13 2.26
CA ARG A 5 0.61 3.03 3.42
C ARG A 5 1.58 2.43 4.43
N PHE A 6 2.87 2.77 4.33
CA PHE A 6 3.85 2.52 5.40
C PHE A 6 3.77 3.64 6.44
N TRP A 7 2.68 3.75 7.18
CA TRP A 7 2.62 4.65 8.33
C TRP A 7 2.68 3.83 9.62
N LEU A 8 3.68 4.11 10.46
CA LEU A 8 3.84 3.54 11.81
C LEU A 8 4.15 2.03 11.89
N GLY A 9 4.69 1.43 10.82
CA GLY A 9 5.10 0.03 10.84
C GLY A 9 3.95 -0.98 10.80
N ARG A 10 2.73 -0.53 10.46
CA ARG A 10 1.63 -1.43 10.09
C ARG A 10 1.52 -1.48 8.58
N ILE A 11 1.42 -2.69 8.05
CA ILE A 11 1.00 -2.92 6.67
C ILE A 11 -0.49 -3.24 6.78
N ASP A 12 -1.36 -2.37 6.28
CA ASP A 12 -2.80 -2.66 6.18
C ASP A 12 -3.23 -2.82 4.71
N SER A 13 -4.31 -3.57 4.51
CA SER A 13 -4.92 -3.82 3.20
C SER A 13 -5.98 -2.79 2.79
N GLN A 14 -6.19 -1.73 3.58
CA GLN A 14 -7.20 -0.70 3.32
C GLN A 14 -6.71 0.29 2.26
N ILE A 15 -6.52 -0.24 1.06
CA ILE A 15 -6.20 0.55 -0.12
C ILE A 15 -7.50 1.00 -0.78
N ASN A 16 -7.78 2.30 -0.70
CA ASN A 16 -8.82 2.94 -1.50
C ASN A 16 -8.24 3.42 -2.84
N LEU A 17 -8.49 2.67 -3.90
CA LEU A 17 -8.02 3.01 -5.25
C LEU A 17 -8.47 4.40 -5.73
N SER A 18 -9.68 4.83 -5.35
CA SER A 18 -10.20 6.16 -5.72
C SER A 18 -9.33 7.27 -5.13
N ASP A 19 -9.03 7.17 -3.83
CA ASP A 19 -8.20 8.16 -3.13
C ASP A 19 -6.78 8.17 -3.70
N LEU A 20 -6.24 7.01 -4.06
CA LEU A 20 -4.92 6.89 -4.68
C LEU A 20 -4.87 7.51 -6.08
N PHE A 21 -5.91 7.32 -6.90
CA PHE A 21 -5.99 7.98 -8.20
C PHE A 21 -6.11 9.49 -8.06
N GLN A 22 -6.90 9.97 -7.12
CA GLN A 22 -7.01 11.40 -6.83
C GLN A 22 -5.65 11.98 -6.37
N LEU A 23 -4.95 11.29 -5.49
CA LEU A 23 -3.61 11.70 -5.05
C LEU A 23 -2.61 11.72 -6.21
N ALA A 24 -2.65 10.70 -7.08
CA ALA A 24 -1.79 10.60 -8.24
C ALA A 24 -2.07 11.73 -9.24
N ASP A 25 -3.34 12.03 -9.52
CA ASP A 25 -3.75 13.15 -10.37
C ASP A 25 -3.23 14.48 -9.83
N VAL A 26 -3.49 14.79 -8.56
CA VAL A 26 -3.00 16.03 -7.93
C VAL A 26 -1.48 16.12 -8.00
N SER A 27 -0.78 15.00 -7.77
CA SER A 27 0.69 14.96 -7.79
C SER A 27 1.27 15.13 -9.19
N MET A 28 0.61 14.60 -10.21
CA MET A 28 1.03 14.67 -11.61
C MET A 28 0.70 16.03 -12.23
N GLN A 29 -0.46 16.61 -11.92
CA GLN A 29 -0.86 17.94 -12.39
C GLN A 29 0.14 19.02 -11.98
N ARG A 30 0.73 18.92 -10.78
CA ARG A 30 1.81 19.82 -10.32
C ARG A 30 3.04 19.82 -11.23
N ARG A 31 3.20 18.80 -12.09
CA ARG A 31 4.29 18.62 -13.04
C ARG A 31 3.82 18.76 -14.50
N GLY A 32 2.59 19.21 -14.73
CA GLY A 32 1.99 19.28 -16.07
C GLY A 32 1.71 17.92 -16.70
N LEU A 33 1.63 16.85 -15.90
CA LEU A 33 1.36 15.50 -16.35
C LEU A 33 -0.07 15.07 -16.01
N SER A 34 -0.61 14.11 -16.75
CA SER A 34 -1.92 13.50 -16.48
C SER A 34 -1.84 11.98 -16.52
N LEU A 35 -2.70 11.34 -15.73
CA LEU A 35 -2.80 9.89 -15.67
C LEU A 35 -3.80 9.42 -16.73
N SER A 36 -3.30 8.78 -17.78
CA SER A 36 -4.12 8.36 -18.91
C SER A 36 -5.10 7.25 -18.52
N ALA A 37 -6.17 7.08 -19.30
CA ALA A 37 -7.14 6.01 -19.07
C ALA A 37 -6.48 4.61 -19.10
N GLY A 38 -5.52 4.39 -20.01
CA GLY A 38 -4.78 3.13 -20.09
C GLY A 38 -3.93 2.86 -18.84
N GLN A 39 -3.26 3.89 -18.31
CA GLN A 39 -2.49 3.78 -17.06
C GLN A 39 -3.40 3.48 -15.86
N ARG A 40 -4.57 4.11 -15.77
CA ARG A 40 -5.56 3.78 -14.72
C ARG A 40 -5.99 2.33 -14.80
N LYS A 41 -6.35 1.86 -16.00
CA LYS A 41 -6.78 0.48 -16.21
C LYS A 41 -5.69 -0.53 -15.83
N LEU A 42 -4.44 -0.26 -16.22
CA LEU A 42 -3.30 -1.09 -15.83
C LEU A 42 -3.13 -1.15 -14.31
N LEU A 43 -3.22 -0.01 -13.62
CA LEU A 43 -3.08 0.05 -12.17
C LEU A 43 -4.20 -0.71 -11.45
N VAL A 44 -5.43 -0.67 -11.97
CA VAL A 44 -6.53 -1.50 -11.45
C VAL A 44 -6.22 -2.99 -11.65
N SER A 45 -5.80 -3.39 -12.86
CA SER A 45 -5.44 -4.79 -13.16
C SER A 45 -4.36 -5.31 -12.21
N LEU A 46 -3.27 -4.56 -12.05
CA LEU A 46 -2.18 -4.93 -11.15
C LEU A 46 -2.65 -5.00 -9.69
N PHE A 47 -3.55 -4.10 -9.28
CA PHE A 47 -4.12 -4.14 -7.94
C PHE A 47 -4.97 -5.39 -7.71
N GLU A 48 -5.75 -5.82 -8.70
CA GLU A 48 -6.55 -7.04 -8.60
C GLU A 48 -5.67 -8.29 -8.64
N GLU A 49 -4.74 -8.38 -9.59
CA GLU A 49 -3.85 -9.53 -9.80
C GLU A 49 -2.94 -9.80 -8.60
N THR A 50 -2.47 -8.76 -7.91
CA THR A 50 -1.57 -8.90 -6.76
C THR A 50 -2.30 -8.97 -5.41
N ALA A 51 -3.62 -9.15 -5.39
CA ALA A 51 -4.41 -9.14 -4.16
C ALA A 51 -3.97 -10.24 -3.16
N GLU A 52 -3.77 -11.47 -3.64
CA GLU A 52 -3.35 -12.59 -2.80
C GLU A 52 -1.95 -12.39 -2.23
N GLU A 53 -1.00 -11.92 -3.05
CA GLU A 53 0.38 -11.64 -2.62
C GLU A 53 0.41 -10.57 -1.53
N ARG A 54 -0.42 -9.52 -1.66
CA ARG A 54 -0.53 -8.48 -0.63
C ARG A 54 -1.08 -9.03 0.68
N GLU A 55 -2.13 -9.86 0.61
CA GLU A 55 -2.73 -10.47 1.79
C GLU A 55 -1.72 -11.38 2.51
N GLN A 56 -0.99 -12.21 1.77
CA GLN A 56 0.09 -13.04 2.32
C GLN A 56 1.18 -12.20 3.00
N ALA A 57 1.58 -11.09 2.39
CA ALA A 57 2.60 -10.20 2.95
C ALA A 57 2.13 -9.55 4.28
N ILE A 58 0.85 -9.17 4.37
CA ILE A 58 0.25 -8.63 5.59
C ILE A 58 0.22 -9.70 6.68
N GLN A 59 -0.26 -10.91 6.37
CA GLN A 59 -0.30 -12.02 7.33
C GLN A 59 1.10 -12.39 7.84
N TRP A 60 2.09 -12.44 6.95
CA TRP A 60 3.48 -12.69 7.33
C TRP A 60 4.02 -11.60 8.27
N TRP A 61 3.70 -10.34 7.99
CA TRP A 61 4.11 -9.22 8.83
C TRP A 61 3.48 -9.28 10.23
N ASP A 62 2.18 -9.59 10.31
CA ASP A 62 1.46 -9.74 11.57
C ASP A 62 2.02 -10.89 12.40
N GLN A 63 2.34 -12.03 11.77
CA GLN A 63 3.02 -13.15 12.43
C GLN A 63 4.39 -12.75 12.98
N LYS A 64 5.17 -12.00 12.20
CA LYS A 64 6.49 -11.51 12.63
C LYS A 64 6.39 -10.55 13.81
N LEU A 65 5.37 -9.70 13.86
CA LEU A 65 5.12 -8.81 15.00
C LEU A 65 4.70 -9.60 16.24
N ALA A 66 3.82 -10.60 16.09
CA ALA A 66 3.38 -11.45 17.19
C ALA A 66 4.51 -12.31 17.78
N ALA A 67 5.45 -12.75 16.96
CA ALA A 67 6.63 -13.52 17.38
C ALA A 67 7.72 -12.67 18.05
N ARG A 68 7.58 -11.35 18.07
CA ARG A 68 8.60 -10.45 18.60
C ARG A 68 8.58 -10.49 20.14
N PRO A 69 9.68 -10.89 20.80
CA PRO A 69 9.70 -10.96 22.26
C PRO A 69 9.46 -9.56 22.84
N ALA A 70 8.65 -9.50 23.90
CA ALA A 70 8.43 -8.25 24.63
C ALA A 70 9.77 -7.68 25.08
N PRO A 71 10.02 -6.36 24.94
CA PRO A 71 11.23 -5.76 25.47
C PRO A 71 11.29 -6.10 26.96
N GLN A 72 12.33 -6.84 27.36
CA GLN A 72 12.57 -7.13 28.77
C GLN A 72 12.62 -5.80 29.51
N ALA A 73 11.66 -5.57 30.40
CA ALA A 73 11.75 -4.50 31.36
C ALA A 73 12.98 -4.81 32.23
N MET A 74 14.10 -4.13 31.95
CA MET A 74 15.26 -4.20 32.81
C MET A 74 14.90 -3.54 34.15
N PRO A 75 15.29 -4.15 35.29
CA PRO A 75 14.98 -3.66 36.63
C PRO A 75 15.61 -2.31 36.95
#